data_AF-A0A969FSH0-F1
#
_entry.id   AF-A0A969FSH0-F1
#
_cell.length_a   1.000
_cell.length_b   1.000
_cell.length_c   1.000
_cell.angle_alpha   90.00
_cell.angle_beta   90.00
_cell.angle_gamma   90.00
#
_symmetry.space_group_name_H-M   'P 1'
#
loop_
_entity.id
_entity.type
_entity.pdbx_description
1 polymer ?
#
loop_
_entity_poly.entity_id
_entity_poly.type
_entity_poly.pdbx_seq_one_letter_code
_entity_poly.pdbx_strand_id
1 'polypeptide(L)' 'MASLEVKHKLETVFSERQADTLVTVVEEAIHPVTSDLGDLKAIVRDLAVAQKALAEAQQRTEQRIGALDGGADQRH' A
#
# COMPACT_ATOMS: atom_id res chain seq x y z
N MET A 1 5.94 -17.50 -15.01
CA MET A 1 6.54 -18.73 -14.41
C MET A 1 5.60 -19.40 -13.43
N ALA A 2 5.01 -18.71 -12.44
CA ALA A 2 4.05 -19.31 -11.49
C ALA A 2 2.81 -19.96 -12.17
N SER A 3 2.23 -19.32 -13.19
CA SER A 3 1.07 -19.86 -13.92
C SER A 3 1.37 -21.21 -14.62
N LEU A 4 2.60 -21.40 -15.12
CA LEU A 4 3.02 -22.65 -15.76
C LEU A 4 3.15 -23.81 -14.75
N GLU A 5 3.63 -23.53 -13.53
CA GLU A 5 3.70 -24.56 -12.48
C GLU A 5 2.31 -24.97 -11.98
N VAL A 6 1.39 -24.02 -11.85
CA VAL A 6 0.00 -24.28 -11.48
C VAL A 6 -0.71 -25.10 -12.56
N LYS A 7 -0.54 -24.73 -13.83
CA LYS A 7 -1.08 -25.49 -14.97
C LYS A 7 -0.58 -26.92 -14.97
N HIS A 8 0.73 -27.13 -14.84
CA HIS A 8 1.31 -28.47 -14.85
C HIS A 8 0.78 -29.35 -13.72
N LYS A 9 0.58 -28.79 -12.52
CA LYS A 9 -0.06 -29.52 -11.41
C LYS A 9 -1.51 -29.88 -11.72
N LEU A 10 -2.27 -28.98 -12.32
CA LEU A 10 -3.68 -29.25 -12.67
C LEU A 10 -3.81 -30.35 -13.73
N GLU A 11 -2.90 -30.39 -14.71
CA GLU A 11 -2.87 -31.45 -15.74
C GLU A 11 -2.60 -32.86 -15.17
N THR A 12 -2.06 -32.98 -13.95
CA THR A 12 -1.88 -34.30 -13.30
C THR A 12 -3.19 -34.92 -12.81
N VAL A 13 -4.26 -34.12 -12.66
CA VAL A 13 -5.54 -34.55 -12.07
C VAL A 13 -6.73 -34.26 -12.99
N PHE A 14 -6.59 -33.28 -13.88
CA PHE A 14 -7.62 -32.80 -14.78
C PHE A 14 -7.19 -32.95 -16.24
N SER A 15 -8.16 -33.05 -17.15
CA SER A 15 -7.84 -32.98 -18.59
C SER A 15 -7.26 -31.61 -18.96
N GLU A 16 -6.49 -31.55 -20.05
CA GLU A 16 -5.87 -30.32 -20.55
C GLU A 16 -6.86 -29.14 -20.64
N ARG A 17 -8.05 -29.38 -21.21
CA ARG A 17 -9.10 -28.35 -21.32
C ARG A 17 -9.61 -27.88 -19.95
N GLN A 18 -9.73 -28.79 -18.99
CA GLN A 18 -10.15 -28.44 -17.62
C GLN A 18 -9.05 -27.68 -16.89
N ALA A 19 -7.79 -28.11 -17.03
CA ALA A 19 -6.64 -27.42 -16.45
C ALA A 19 -6.52 -25.98 -16.98
N ASP A 20 -6.65 -25.77 -18.30
CA ASP A 20 -6.66 -24.43 -18.89
C ASP A 20 -7.80 -23.56 -18.34
N THR A 21 -9.02 -24.10 -18.27
CA THR A 21 -10.17 -23.37 -17.74
C THR A 21 -9.94 -22.96 -16.27
N LEU A 22 -9.41 -23.87 -15.45
CA LEU A 22 -9.12 -23.60 -14.04
C LEU A 22 -8.00 -22.57 -13.87
N VAL A 23 -6.96 -22.60 -14.71
CA VAL A 23 -5.90 -21.59 -14.70
C VAL A 23 -6.49 -20.22 -14.99
N THR A 24 -7.32 -20.08 -16.02
CA THR A 24 -7.98 -18.81 -16.34
C THR A 24 -8.83 -18.30 -15.18
N VAL A 25 -9.67 -19.15 -14.58
CA VAL A 25 -10.52 -18.76 -13.44
C VAL A 25 -9.67 -18.32 -12.24
N VAL A 26 -8.58 -19.02 -11.96
CA VAL A 26 -7.67 -18.67 -10.86
C VAL A 26 -6.96 -17.36 -11.13
N GLU A 27 -6.51 -17.13 -12.36
CA GLU A 27 -5.88 -15.87 -12.77
C GLU A 27 -6.87 -14.71 -12.65
N GLU A 28 -8.10 -14.86 -13.15
CA GLU A 28 -9.16 -13.86 -13.03
C GLU A 28 -9.55 -13.57 -11.58
N ALA A 29 -9.52 -14.56 -10.69
CA ALA A 29 -9.83 -14.37 -9.28
C ALA A 29 -8.69 -13.67 -8.52
N ILE A 30 -7.43 -13.96 -8.86
CA ILE A 30 -6.25 -13.43 -8.15
C ILE A 30 -5.88 -12.03 -8.65
N HIS A 31 -6.07 -11.73 -9.95
CA HIS A 31 -5.65 -10.46 -10.54
C HIS A 31 -6.20 -9.23 -9.80
N PRO A 32 -7.52 -9.15 -9.51
CA PRO A 32 -8.09 -8.02 -8.78
C PRO A 32 -7.45 -7.87 -7.40
N VAL A 33 -7.28 -8.98 -6.66
CA VAL A 33 -6.71 -8.97 -5.31
C VAL A 33 -5.27 -8.46 -5.32
N THR A 34 -4.46 -8.90 -6.29
CA THR A 34 -3.08 -8.43 -6.40
C THR A 34 -2.97 -6.97 -6.83
N SER A 35 -3.90 -6.51 -7.67
CA SER A 35 -3.99 -5.12 -8.11
C SER A 35 -4.38 -4.22 -6.94
N ASP A 36 -5.48 -4.55 -6.26
CA ASP A 36 -6.01 -3.81 -5.11
C ASP A 36 -4.97 -3.73 -3.98
N LEU A 37 -4.22 -4.81 -3.74
CA LEU A 37 -3.13 -4.80 -2.75
C LEU A 37 -1.98 -3.86 -3.15
N GLY A 38 -1.68 -3.77 -4.45
CA GLY A 38 -0.72 -2.83 -5.00
C GLY A 38 -1.14 -1.38 -4.77
N ASP A 39 -2.39 -1.08 -5.09
CA ASP A 39 -2.97 0.26 -4.90
C ASP A 39 -3.04 0.64 -3.42
N LEU A 40 -3.47 -0.27 -2.55
CA LEU A 40 -3.47 -0.06 -1.11
C LEU A 40 -2.07 0.23 -0.58
N LYS A 41 -1.05 -0.49 -1.05
CA LYS A 41 0.35 -0.25 -0.66
C LYS A 41 0.84 1.13 -1.11
N ALA A 42 0.41 1.60 -2.28
CA ALA A 42 0.71 2.96 -2.74
C ALA A 42 0.06 4.01 -1.85
N ILE A 43 -1.24 3.87 -1.57
CA ILE A 43 -1.99 4.78 -0.69
C ILE A 43 -1.35 4.87 0.71
N VAL A 44 -0.99 3.73 1.30
CA VAL A 44 -0.37 3.70 2.64
C VAL A 44 1.00 4.38 2.64
N ARG A 45 1.79 4.22 1.57
CA ARG A 45 3.08 4.91 1.44
C ARG A 45 2.89 6.43 1.38
N ASP A 46 1.96 6.89 0.56
CA ASP A 46 1.70 8.31 0.38
C ASP A 46 1.16 8.93 1.67
N LEU A 47 0.29 8.21 2.38
CA LEU A 47 -0.21 8.61 3.70
C LEU A 47 0.93 8.73 4.72
N ALA A 48 1.87 7.79 4.76
CA ALA A 48 3.01 7.85 5.68
C ALA A 48 3.90 9.08 5.40
N VAL A 49 4.13 9.40 4.12
CA VAL A 49 4.88 10.60 3.73
C VAL A 49 4.15 11.87 4.16
N ALA A 50 2.83 11.95 3.90
CA ALA A 50 2.02 13.10 4.28
C ALA A 50 1.97 13.30 5.80
N GLN A 51 1.85 12.23 6.58
CA GLN A 51 1.87 12.29 8.04
C GLN A 51 3.20 12.81 8.58
N LYS A 52 4.33 12.36 8.02
CA LYS A 52 5.65 12.87 8.40
C LYS A 52 5.77 14.37 8.13
N ALA A 53 5.37 14.81 6.93
CA ALA A 53 5.42 16.23 6.57
C ALA A 53 4.52 17.09 7.48
N LEU A 54 3.35 16.57 7.87
CA LEU A 54 2.45 17.24 8.79
C LEU A 54 3.05 17.37 10.18
N ALA A 55 3.64 16.30 10.73
CA ALA A 55 4.29 16.32 12.03
C ALA A 55 5.43 17.35 12.09
N GLU A 56 6.26 17.42 11.03
CA GLU A 56 7.32 18.43 10.94
C GLU A 56 6.77 19.86 10.85
N ALA A 57 5.66 20.06 10.13
CA ALA A 57 5.00 21.36 10.04
C ALA A 57 4.38 21.80 11.38
N GLN A 58 3.80 20.85 12.12
CA GLN A 58 3.28 21.08 13.47
C GLN A 58 4.41 21.45 14.43
N GLN A 59 5.52 20.70 14.45
CA GLN A 59 6.69 21.00 15.28
C GLN A 59 7.24 22.41 15.02
N ARG A 60 7.37 22.81 13.74
CA ARG A 60 7.81 24.18 13.40
C ARG A 60 6.82 25.24 13.89
N THR A 61 5.53 24.94 13.87
CA THR A 61 4.49 25.85 14.35
C THR A 61 4.54 25.99 15.87
N GLU A 62 4.69 24.89 16.60
CA GLU A 62 4.83 24.88 18.06
C GLU A 62 6.06 25.67 18.52
N GLN A 63 7.21 25.50 17.84
CA GLN A 63 8.42 26.27 18.13
C GLN A 63 8.23 27.78 17.94
N ARG A 64 7.55 28.17 16.86
CA ARG A 64 7.25 29.59 16.58
C ARG A 64 6.31 30.18 17.62
N ILE A 65 5.28 29.44 18.03
CA ILE A 65 4.35 29.88 19.08
C ILE A 65 5.08 30.01 20.42
N GLY A 66 5.85 28.99 20.82
CA GLY A 66 6.62 29.05 22.07
C GLY A 66 7.62 30.21 22.12
N ALA A 67 8.24 30.56 20.97
CA ALA A 67 9.11 31.72 20.88
C ALA A 67 8.35 33.06 21.04
N LEU A 68 7.12 33.14 20.55
CA LEU A 68 6.27 34.33 20.74
C LEU A 68 5.83 34.48 22.20
N ASP A 69 5.44 33.38 22.84
CA ASP A 69 5.03 33.37 24.25
C ASP A 69 6.19 33.78 25.17
N GLY A 70 7.39 33.20 24.97
CA GLY A 70 8.58 33.57 25.76
C GLY A 70 9.08 34.99 25.52
N GLY A 71 8.86 35.55 24.32
CA GLY A 71 9.19 36.94 24.00
C GLY A 71 8.16 37.97 24.45
N ALA A 72 6.95 37.53 24.82
CA ALA A 72 5.93 38.36 25.47
C ALA A 72 6.20 38.47 26.97
N ASP A 73 6.69 37.41 27.61
CA ASP A 73 6.99 37.35 29.04
C ASP A 73 8.20 38.22 29.45
N GLN A 74 9.15 38.45 28.52
CA GLN A 74 10.32 39.31 28.74
C GLN A 74 10.06 40.81 28.53
N ARG A 75 8.84 41.21 28.15
CA ARG A 75 8.45 42.61 27.91
C ARG A 75 7.55 43.21 29.00
N HIS A 76 7.46 42.56 30.15
CA HIS A 76 6.80 43.05 31.37
C HIS A 76 7.82 43.35 32.47
#